data_AF-A0A6G9ATZ0-F1
#
_entry.id   AF-A0A6G9ATZ0-F1
#
_cell.length_a   1.000
_cell.length_b   1.000
_cell.length_c   1.000
_cell.angle_alpha   90.00
_cell.angle_beta   90.00
_cell.angle_gamma   90.00
#
_symmetry.space_group_name_H-M   'P 1'
#
loop_
_entity.id
_entity.type
_entity.pdbx_description
1 polymer ?
#
loop_
_entity_poly.entity_id
_entity_poly.type
_entity_poly.pdbx_seq_one_letter_code
_entity_poly.pdbx_strand_id
1 'polypeptide(L)'
;MKFAKISMLVLLAIWFVQASRTSSEPAIFVASSPCDMIPRTMLSIPASADCEFIKWNVALQRDPRNQAPTVYKIRYTYGMTQPNTTGFQNGGTSLEKEGKWVILKDAQNREIYRLNPDTPETAISFVNLEGNGSGSRLLHLLDQQGKLMIGHEGWSYTLNRK
;
A
#
# COMPACT_ATOMS: atom_id res chain seq x y z
N MET A 1 27.17 42.31 -60.96
CA MET A 1 27.68 42.91 -59.70
C MET A 1 26.76 42.51 -58.57
N LYS A 2 27.35 42.03 -57.47
CA LYS A 2 26.73 41.34 -56.33
C LYS A 2 25.76 42.24 -55.56
N PHE A 3 24.62 41.71 -55.11
CA PHE A 3 24.02 42.08 -53.83
C PHE A 3 23.38 40.87 -53.16
N ALA A 4 23.64 40.77 -51.86
CA ALA A 4 23.39 39.65 -50.98
C ALA A 4 21.90 39.48 -50.62
N LYS A 5 21.49 38.24 -50.34
CA LYS A 5 20.37 37.96 -49.45
C LYS A 5 20.79 36.90 -48.44
N ILE A 6 21.01 37.39 -47.23
CA ILE A 6 21.07 36.63 -45.98
C ILE A 6 19.71 35.97 -45.80
N SER A 7 19.66 34.64 -45.67
CA SER A 7 18.44 33.95 -45.25
C SER A 7 18.79 32.83 -44.28
N MET A 8 18.77 33.21 -43.00
CA MET A 8 18.09 32.50 -41.92
C MET A 8 18.21 30.97 -41.94
N LEU A 9 19.33 30.45 -41.44
CA LEU A 9 19.40 29.06 -40.99
C LEU A 9 18.72 28.98 -39.61
N VAL A 10 17.49 28.44 -39.61
CA VAL A 10 16.70 28.19 -38.40
C VAL A 10 17.38 27.10 -37.58
N LEU A 11 17.86 27.47 -36.38
CA LEU A 11 18.26 26.55 -35.33
C LEU A 11 17.03 25.76 -34.85
N LEU A 12 16.83 24.55 -35.38
CA LEU A 12 15.99 23.53 -34.74
C LEU A 12 16.85 22.74 -33.75
N ALA A 13 17.20 23.39 -32.63
CA ALA A 13 17.59 22.66 -31.44
C ALA A 13 16.33 21.95 -30.92
N ILE A 14 16.20 20.67 -31.26
CA ILE A 14 15.14 19.81 -30.74
C ILE A 14 15.36 19.74 -29.24
N TRP A 15 14.54 20.48 -28.50
CA TRP A 15 14.38 20.32 -27.07
C TRP A 15 13.79 18.93 -26.83
N PHE A 16 14.66 17.93 -26.69
CA PHE A 16 14.31 16.72 -25.97
C PHE A 16 14.07 17.12 -24.52
N VAL A 17 12.86 17.59 -24.23
CA VAL A 17 12.36 17.63 -22.86
C VAL A 17 12.25 16.16 -22.44
N GLN A 18 13.32 15.62 -21.86
CA GLN A 18 13.23 14.43 -21.05
C GLN A 18 12.27 14.77 -19.92
N ALA A 19 11.00 14.42 -20.10
CA ALA A 19 10.06 14.32 -19.00
C ALA A 19 10.60 13.22 -18.09
N SER A 20 11.38 13.62 -17.09
CA SER A 20 11.74 12.78 -15.96
C SER A 20 10.43 12.24 -15.40
N ARG A 21 10.14 10.97 -15.65
CA ARG A 21 9.03 10.26 -15.01
C ARG A 21 9.46 10.08 -13.56
N THR A 22 9.22 11.10 -12.73
CA THR A 22 9.25 10.92 -11.28
C THR A 22 8.19 9.86 -10.98
N SER A 23 8.63 8.64 -10.66
CA SER A 23 7.75 7.64 -10.07
C SER A 23 7.19 8.29 -8.82
N SER A 24 5.86 8.44 -8.71
CA SER A 24 5.29 8.95 -7.48
C SER A 24 5.70 8.02 -6.35
N GLU A 25 6.26 8.58 -5.27
CA GLU A 25 6.62 7.81 -4.09
C GLU A 25 5.38 7.04 -3.58
N PRO A 26 5.51 5.75 -3.24
CA PRO A 26 4.37 4.98 -2.74
C PRO A 26 3.78 5.61 -1.49
N ALA A 27 2.46 5.54 -1.34
CA ALA A 27 1.84 5.79 -0.04
C ALA A 27 2.15 4.61 0.88
N ILE A 28 2.89 4.86 1.96
CA ILE A 28 3.29 3.82 2.92
C ILE A 28 2.41 3.91 4.16
N PHE A 29 1.80 2.79 4.52
CA PHE A 29 0.98 2.64 5.72
C PHE A 29 1.58 1.60 6.66
N VAL A 30 1.61 1.88 7.96
CA VAL A 30 2.20 1.02 8.99
C VAL A 30 1.22 0.75 10.13
N ALA A 31 1.30 -0.44 10.71
CA ALA A 31 0.53 -0.83 11.90
C ALA A 31 1.24 -1.92 12.69
N SER A 32 0.78 -2.12 13.93
CA SER A 32 0.90 -3.39 14.63
C SER A 32 -0.51 -3.91 14.90
N SER A 33 -0.80 -5.15 14.51
CA SER A 33 -2.10 -5.79 14.72
C SER A 33 -1.91 -7.11 15.46
N PRO A 34 -2.94 -7.64 16.14
CA PRO A 34 -2.86 -8.97 16.71
C PRO A 34 -2.72 -10.02 15.61
N CYS A 35 -2.13 -11.15 15.94
CA CYS A 35 -1.92 -12.27 15.03
C CYS A 35 -3.10 -13.24 15.04
N ASP A 36 -4.30 -12.73 14.81
CA ASP A 36 -5.54 -13.49 14.79
C ASP A 36 -5.72 -14.24 13.45
N MET A 37 -6.71 -15.13 13.38
CA MET A 37 -6.88 -16.03 12.22
C MET A 37 -7.05 -15.32 10.87
N ILE A 38 -7.76 -14.18 10.85
CA ILE A 38 -8.00 -13.41 9.61
C ILE A 38 -6.70 -12.82 9.04
N PRO A 39 -5.95 -11.96 9.75
CA PRO A 39 -4.70 -11.41 9.22
C PRO A 39 -3.66 -12.51 8.94
N ARG A 40 -3.63 -13.61 9.70
CA ARG A 40 -2.77 -14.76 9.41
C ARG A 40 -3.08 -15.38 8.06
N THR A 41 -4.35 -15.65 7.78
CA THR A 41 -4.79 -16.25 6.52
C THR A 41 -4.46 -15.33 5.34
N MET A 42 -4.78 -14.04 5.49
CA MET A 42 -4.47 -13.00 4.50
C MET A 42 -2.98 -12.90 4.17
N LEU A 43 -2.12 -13.01 5.18
CA LEU A 43 -0.67 -12.97 5.02
C LEU A 43 -0.02 -14.35 4.83
N SER A 44 -0.81 -15.41 4.70
CA SER A 44 -0.29 -16.78 4.56
C SER A 44 0.67 -17.18 5.69
N ILE A 45 0.44 -16.68 6.91
CA ILE A 45 1.17 -17.06 8.12
C ILE A 45 0.67 -18.44 8.56
N PRO A 46 1.55 -19.47 8.68
CA PRO A 46 1.14 -20.82 9.07
C PRO A 46 0.39 -20.82 10.39
N ALA A 47 -0.72 -21.56 10.50
CA ALA A 47 -1.49 -21.64 11.75
C ALA A 47 -0.68 -22.20 12.93
N SER A 48 0.34 -23.02 12.66
CA SER A 48 1.24 -23.61 13.65
C SER A 48 2.36 -22.67 14.13
N ALA A 49 2.50 -21.48 13.56
CA ALA A 49 3.57 -20.56 13.95
C ALA A 49 3.26 -19.88 15.29
N ASP A 50 4.26 -19.76 16.16
CA ASP A 50 4.17 -18.91 17.34
C ASP A 50 4.06 -17.45 16.91
N CYS A 51 2.93 -16.83 17.22
CA CYS A 51 2.63 -15.49 16.75
C CYS A 51 1.58 -14.81 17.63
N GLU A 52 1.98 -13.69 18.22
CA GLU A 52 1.12 -12.85 19.05
C GLU A 52 0.68 -11.61 18.29
N PHE A 53 1.59 -11.02 17.50
CA PHE A 53 1.29 -9.82 16.72
C PHE A 53 2.05 -9.77 15.39
N ILE A 54 1.62 -8.85 14.54
CA ILE A 54 2.15 -8.62 13.20
C ILE A 54 2.45 -7.12 13.05
N LYS A 55 3.68 -6.79 12.62
CA LYS A 55 4.02 -5.45 12.12
C LYS A 55 3.81 -5.40 10.62
N TRP A 56 3.12 -4.36 10.16
CA TRP A 56 2.78 -4.15 8.76
C TRP A 56 3.52 -2.95 8.20
N ASN A 57 3.94 -3.06 6.94
CA ASN A 57 4.35 -1.96 6.09
C ASN A 57 3.76 -2.19 4.70
N VAL A 58 2.71 -1.43 4.37
CA VAL A 58 1.94 -1.54 3.13
C VAL A 58 2.27 -0.34 2.25
N ALA A 59 3.00 -0.57 1.16
CA ALA A 59 3.31 0.42 0.16
C ALA A 59 2.34 0.29 -1.02
N LEU A 60 1.60 1.36 -1.33
CA LEU A 60 0.66 1.43 -2.45
C LEU A 60 1.21 2.36 -3.53
N GLN A 61 1.51 1.81 -4.70
CA GLN A 61 2.03 2.58 -5.83
C GLN A 61 0.88 3.01 -6.75
N ARG A 62 1.03 4.21 -7.31
CA ARG A 62 0.12 4.78 -8.31
C ARG A 62 0.92 5.15 -9.55
N ASP A 63 0.26 5.19 -10.70
CA ASP A 63 0.87 5.78 -11.89
C ASP A 63 0.96 7.30 -11.70
N PRO A 64 2.15 7.92 -11.83
CA PRO A 64 2.31 9.35 -11.60
C PRO A 64 1.50 10.23 -12.55
N ARG A 65 1.07 9.71 -13.72
CA ARG A 65 0.39 10.49 -14.77
C ARG A 65 -1.10 10.64 -14.52
N ASN A 66 -1.75 9.60 -14.00
CA ASN A 66 -3.20 9.56 -13.83
C ASN A 66 -3.64 9.15 -12.41
N GLN A 67 -2.69 8.92 -11.51
CA GLN A 67 -2.90 8.49 -10.12
C GLN A 67 -3.65 7.15 -9.98
N ALA A 68 -3.74 6.36 -11.05
CA ALA A 68 -4.39 5.06 -11.02
C ALA A 68 -3.58 4.08 -10.15
N PRO A 69 -4.24 3.22 -9.35
CA PRO A 69 -3.59 2.10 -8.67
C PRO A 69 -2.77 1.24 -9.63
N THR A 70 -1.54 0.88 -9.22
CA THR A 70 -0.69 -0.02 -10.00
C THR A 70 -0.40 -1.29 -9.21
N VAL A 71 0.66 -1.27 -8.42
CA VAL A 71 1.12 -2.41 -7.62
C VAL A 71 1.24 -2.03 -6.17
N TYR A 72 1.24 -3.05 -5.32
CA TYR A 72 1.48 -2.89 -3.90
C TYR A 72 2.67 -3.75 -3.48
N LYS A 73 3.25 -3.39 -2.34
CA LYS A 73 4.17 -4.24 -1.59
C LYS A 73 3.82 -4.22 -0.12
N ILE A 74 3.60 -5.39 0.47
CA ILE A 74 3.48 -5.57 1.91
C ILE A 74 4.79 -6.18 2.39
N ARG A 75 5.45 -5.53 3.34
CA ARG A 75 6.45 -6.16 4.20
C ARG A 75 5.79 -6.37 5.55
N TYR A 76 5.91 -7.56 6.10
CA TYR A 76 5.36 -7.85 7.41
C TYR A 76 6.32 -8.72 8.21
N THR A 77 6.33 -8.47 9.50
CA THR A 77 7.06 -9.27 10.48
C THR A 77 6.07 -9.78 11.50
N TYR A 78 6.13 -11.05 11.85
CA TYR A 78 5.24 -11.66 12.83
C TYR A 78 6.03 -12.47 13.87
N GLY A 79 5.47 -12.65 15.06
CA GLY A 79 6.09 -13.47 16.10
C GLY A 79 5.56 -13.17 17.50
N MET A 80 6.24 -13.72 18.50
CA MET A 80 5.95 -13.48 19.92
C MET A 80 6.50 -12.13 20.39
N THR A 81 5.78 -11.45 21.28
CA THR A 81 6.23 -10.18 21.86
C THR A 81 7.48 -10.36 22.71
N GLN A 82 8.48 -9.51 22.51
CA GLN A 82 9.62 -9.40 23.42
C GLN A 82 9.21 -8.51 24.61
N PRO A 83 9.13 -9.04 25.85
CA PRO A 83 8.70 -8.26 27.00
C PRO A 83 9.49 -6.97 27.19
N ASN A 84 8.79 -5.91 27.58
CA ASN A 84 9.33 -4.56 27.80
C ASN A 84 9.94 -3.89 26.56
N THR A 85 9.54 -4.32 25.36
CA THR A 85 9.95 -3.70 24.10
C THR A 85 8.76 -3.61 23.13
N THR A 86 8.94 -2.91 22.01
CA THR A 86 7.99 -2.95 20.88
C THR A 86 8.37 -4.02 19.86
N GLY A 87 9.32 -4.90 20.17
CA GLY A 87 9.95 -5.85 19.26
C GLY A 87 9.45 -7.27 19.41
N PHE A 88 10.03 -8.16 18.60
CA PHE A 88 9.75 -9.58 18.61
C PHE A 88 10.85 -10.34 19.34
N GLN A 89 10.49 -11.44 20.00
CA GLN A 89 11.48 -12.41 20.45
C GLN A 89 12.24 -12.95 19.24
N ASN A 90 13.57 -13.01 19.35
CA ASN A 90 14.46 -13.46 18.27
C ASN A 90 14.29 -12.68 16.94
N GLY A 91 13.76 -11.45 16.97
CA GLY A 91 13.55 -10.61 15.78
C GLY A 91 12.30 -10.94 14.95
N GLY A 92 11.58 -12.04 15.26
CA GLY A 92 10.39 -12.46 14.52
C GLY A 92 10.70 -13.02 13.13
N THR A 93 9.65 -13.38 12.39
CA THR A 93 9.75 -13.86 10.99
C THR A 93 9.28 -12.77 10.04
N SER A 94 10.12 -12.37 9.10
CA SER A 94 9.82 -11.33 8.12
C SER A 94 9.60 -11.91 6.72
N LEU A 95 8.53 -11.45 6.07
CA LEU A 95 8.10 -11.90 4.74
C LEU A 95 7.59 -10.70 3.92
N GLU A 96 7.41 -10.93 2.62
CA GLU A 96 6.88 -9.93 1.70
C GLU A 96 5.77 -10.53 0.83
N LYS A 97 4.77 -9.71 0.49
CA LYS A 97 3.76 -10.00 -0.55
C LYS A 97 3.68 -8.82 -1.50
N GLU A 98 3.51 -9.10 -2.79
CA GLU A 98 3.35 -8.08 -3.82
C GLU A 98 2.27 -8.51 -4.81
N GLY A 99 1.72 -7.54 -5.53
CA GLY A 99 0.65 -7.78 -6.48
C GLY A 99 0.01 -6.49 -6.96
N LYS A 100 -1.15 -6.61 -7.60
CA LYS A 100 -1.95 -5.46 -8.03
C LYS A 100 -2.93 -5.05 -6.94
N TRP A 101 -3.32 -3.79 -6.97
CA TRP A 101 -4.38 -3.29 -6.10
C TRP A 101 -5.31 -2.37 -6.87
N VAL A 102 -6.53 -2.23 -6.35
CA VAL A 102 -7.59 -1.43 -6.95
C VAL A 102 -8.32 -0.64 -5.88
N ILE A 103 -9.02 0.41 -6.31
CA ILE A 103 -9.93 1.17 -5.47
C ILE A 103 -11.35 0.83 -5.90
N LEU A 104 -12.16 0.41 -4.94
CA LEU A 104 -13.57 0.08 -5.12
C LEU A 104 -14.43 0.99 -4.26
N LYS A 105 -15.74 1.02 -4.54
CA LYS A 105 -16.75 1.53 -3.64
C LYS A 105 -17.58 0.37 -3.13
N ASP A 106 -17.84 0.33 -1.83
CA ASP A 106 -18.78 -0.64 -1.27
C ASP A 106 -20.23 -0.14 -1.35
N ALA A 107 -21.17 -0.93 -0.81
CA ALA A 107 -22.59 -0.59 -0.80
C ALA A 107 -22.91 0.68 0.00
N GLN A 108 -22.02 1.11 0.88
CA GLN A 108 -22.13 2.36 1.66
C GLN A 108 -21.34 3.50 1.01
N ASN A 109 -20.87 3.31 -0.24
CA ASN A 109 -20.04 4.27 -0.98
C ASN A 109 -18.72 4.62 -0.28
N ARG A 110 -18.23 3.76 0.61
CA ARG A 110 -16.91 3.90 1.23
C ARG A 110 -15.83 3.46 0.26
N GLU A 111 -14.69 4.13 0.31
CA GLU A 111 -13.56 3.79 -0.54
C GLU A 111 -12.79 2.59 0.01
N ILE A 112 -12.69 1.53 -0.78
CA ILE A 112 -12.05 0.27 -0.42
C ILE A 112 -10.78 0.08 -1.23
N TYR A 113 -9.65 -0.04 -0.55
CA TYR A 113 -8.37 -0.40 -1.17
C TYR A 113 -8.26 -1.91 -1.11
N ARG A 114 -8.40 -2.57 -2.26
CA ARG A 114 -8.34 -4.03 -2.36
C ARG A 114 -7.04 -4.47 -3.03
N LEU A 115 -6.28 -5.27 -2.31
CA LEU A 115 -5.06 -5.93 -2.75
C LEU A 115 -5.41 -7.31 -3.30
N ASN A 116 -4.71 -7.76 -4.33
CA ASN A 116 -4.96 -9.03 -5.03
C ASN A 116 -6.43 -9.19 -5.47
N PRO A 117 -6.94 -8.25 -6.31
CA PRO A 117 -8.34 -8.27 -6.73
C PRO A 117 -8.73 -9.54 -7.50
N ASP A 118 -7.76 -10.21 -8.13
CA ASP A 118 -7.99 -11.39 -8.98
C ASP A 118 -8.13 -12.70 -8.18
N THR A 119 -7.82 -12.69 -6.86
CA THR A 119 -7.86 -13.88 -5.98
C THR A 119 -8.65 -13.56 -4.71
N PRO A 120 -10.00 -13.57 -4.75
CA PRO A 120 -10.86 -13.12 -3.66
C PRO A 120 -10.59 -13.77 -2.30
N GLU A 121 -10.22 -15.06 -2.29
CA GLU A 121 -9.92 -15.85 -1.09
C GLU A 121 -8.70 -15.35 -0.30
N THR A 122 -7.75 -14.69 -0.98
CA THR A 122 -6.55 -14.10 -0.36
C THR A 122 -6.51 -12.57 -0.46
N ALA A 123 -7.59 -11.96 -0.94
CA ALA A 123 -7.69 -10.52 -1.07
C ALA A 123 -7.62 -9.86 0.31
N ILE A 124 -6.82 -8.80 0.40
CA ILE A 124 -6.72 -7.98 1.61
C ILE A 124 -7.41 -6.66 1.29
N SER A 125 -8.45 -6.33 2.05
CA SER A 125 -9.24 -5.12 1.83
C SER A 125 -9.08 -4.17 3.00
N PHE A 126 -8.85 -2.89 2.70
CA PHE A 126 -8.86 -1.82 3.68
C PHE A 126 -9.95 -0.81 3.31
N VAL A 127 -10.66 -0.30 4.31
CA VAL A 127 -11.47 0.91 4.12
C VAL A 127 -10.61 2.14 4.40
N ASN A 128 -10.75 3.15 3.55
CA ASN A 128 -10.21 4.48 3.81
C ASN A 128 -11.15 5.23 4.79
N LEU A 129 -10.63 5.59 5.96
CA LEU A 129 -11.43 6.20 7.03
C LEU A 129 -11.64 7.71 6.86
N GLU A 130 -10.88 8.37 5.99
CA GLU A 130 -10.93 9.82 5.80
C GLU A 130 -11.78 10.25 4.59
N GLY A 131 -12.48 9.31 3.95
CA GLY A 131 -13.35 9.58 2.82
C GLY A 131 -12.62 9.62 1.47
N ASN A 132 -13.28 10.17 0.45
CA ASN A 132 -12.84 10.05 -0.95
C ASN A 132 -11.69 11.02 -1.26
N GLY A 133 -10.53 10.52 -1.70
CA GLY A 133 -9.45 11.38 -2.17
C GLY A 133 -8.05 10.77 -2.19
N SER A 134 -7.16 11.38 -2.98
CA SER A 134 -5.73 11.06 -3.04
C SER A 134 -4.99 11.68 -1.85
N GLY A 135 -5.18 11.13 -0.65
CA GLY A 135 -4.54 11.68 0.55
C GLY A 135 -4.74 10.90 1.83
N SER A 136 -5.36 9.72 1.77
CA SER A 136 -5.70 8.90 2.94
C SER A 136 -4.50 8.73 3.87
N ARG A 137 -4.67 9.10 5.13
CA ARG A 137 -3.73 8.92 6.24
C ARG A 137 -4.09 7.72 7.09
N LEU A 138 -5.34 7.29 7.04
CA LEU A 138 -5.88 6.20 7.85
C LEU A 138 -6.58 5.16 6.98
N LEU A 139 -6.06 3.94 7.05
CA LEU A 139 -6.70 2.75 6.49
C LEU A 139 -7.10 1.82 7.64
N HIS A 140 -8.19 1.07 7.49
CA HIS A 140 -8.60 0.09 8.47
C HIS A 140 -8.88 -1.26 7.81
N LEU A 141 -8.31 -2.33 8.37
CA LEU A 141 -8.46 -3.68 7.81
C LEU A 141 -9.92 -4.14 7.87
N LEU A 142 -10.35 -4.79 6.80
CA LEU A 142 -11.67 -5.42 6.72
C LEU A 142 -11.54 -6.93 6.79
N ASP A 143 -12.58 -7.61 7.28
CA ASP A 143 -12.73 -9.05 7.11
C ASP A 143 -13.12 -9.42 5.66
N GLN A 144 -13.22 -10.72 5.38
CA GLN A 144 -13.62 -11.23 4.06
C GLN A 144 -15.05 -10.82 3.66
N GLN A 145 -15.89 -10.42 4.62
CA GLN A 145 -17.26 -9.95 4.42
C GLN A 145 -17.34 -8.42 4.29
N GLY A 146 -16.22 -7.71 4.33
CA GLY A 146 -16.15 -6.25 4.22
C GLY A 146 -16.53 -5.49 5.50
N LYS A 147 -16.61 -6.18 6.64
CA LYS A 147 -16.82 -5.54 7.95
C LYS A 147 -15.49 -5.07 8.54
N LEU A 148 -15.56 -4.06 9.39
CA LEU A 148 -14.39 -3.54 10.10
C LEU A 148 -13.84 -4.61 11.04
N MET A 149 -12.52 -4.82 11.02
CA MET A 149 -11.85 -5.67 12.00
C MET A 149 -11.84 -5.00 13.37
N ILE A 150 -12.53 -5.58 14.34
CA ILE A 150 -12.68 -5.00 15.67
C ILE A 150 -11.52 -5.44 16.55
N GLY A 151 -10.74 -4.47 17.01
CA GLY A 151 -9.69 -4.67 18.01
C GLY A 151 -10.22 -4.60 19.44
N HIS A 152 -9.31 -4.52 20.41
CA HIS A 152 -9.64 -4.30 21.83
C HIS A 152 -8.58 -3.40 22.47
N GLU A 153 -8.57 -3.25 23.79
CA GLU A 153 -7.77 -2.25 24.51
C GLU A 153 -6.26 -2.26 24.22
N GLY A 154 -5.71 -3.40 23.78
CA GLY A 154 -4.29 -3.55 23.43
C GLY A 154 -4.00 -3.63 21.93
N TRP A 155 -5.02 -3.71 21.08
CA TRP A 155 -4.87 -4.11 19.68
C TRP A 155 -5.75 -3.31 18.73
N SER A 156 -5.16 -2.90 17.61
CA SER A 156 -5.85 -2.15 16.55
C SER A 156 -5.57 -2.77 15.18
N TYR A 157 -6.50 -2.53 14.26
CA TYR A 157 -6.42 -2.94 12.86
C TYR A 157 -6.33 -1.74 11.91
N THR A 158 -6.04 -0.56 12.45
CA THR A 158 -5.85 0.68 11.71
C THR A 158 -4.38 0.87 11.33
N LEU A 159 -4.12 1.14 10.06
CA LEU A 159 -2.81 1.50 9.54
C LEU A 159 -2.73 3.01 9.34
N ASN A 160 -1.63 3.59 9.81
CA ASN A 160 -1.32 5.01 9.70
C ASN A 160 -0.34 5.24 8.57
N ARG A 161 -0.53 6.30 7.80
CA ARG A 161 0.43 6.74 6.79
C ARG A 161 1.72 7.19 7.48
N LYS A 162 2.86 6.72 6.96
CA LYS A 162 4.21 7.10 7.38
C LYS A 162 4.61 8.47 6.84
#